data_AF-A0A0P7UXT4-F1
#
_entry.id   AF-A0A0P7UXT4-F1
#
_cell.length_a   1.000
_cell.length_b   1.000
_cell.length_c   1.000
_cell.angle_alpha   90.00
_cell.angle_beta   90.00
_cell.angle_gamma   90.00
#
_symmetry.space_group_name_H-M   'P 1'
#
loop_
_entity.id
_entity.type
_entity.pdbx_description
1 polymer ?
#
loop_
_entity_poly.entity_id
_entity_poly.type
_entity_poly.pdbx_seq_one_letter_code
_entity_poly.pdbx_strand_id
1 'polypeptide(L)'
;MWNGNSSLLDSVLHGHPPCVEWSNSTEGALYHLGNTLLWLGYMGGSGAFGALYIFGCLAPAFLCHALWGWQLACGAVPAVAWNGLLGALCVLQLAHIIYRLQRNRLPGEEFRSLYAGVFLPLGVPVAVFKEVAAACNSQVLSLAEEETYASEGKTPIDRLSFLLSGR
;
A
#
# COMPACT_ATOMS: atom_id res chain seq x y z
N MET A 1 -33.30 -26.93 27.30
CA MET A 1 -31.99 -26.55 27.89
C MET A 1 -31.01 -26.45 26.73
N TRP A 2 -30.60 -25.24 26.34
CA TRP A 2 -29.73 -25.04 25.18
C TRP A 2 -28.32 -25.55 25.50
N ASN A 3 -27.91 -26.63 24.83
CA ASN A 3 -26.52 -27.08 24.78
C ASN A 3 -25.69 -26.02 24.06
N GLY A 4 -25.02 -25.16 24.83
CA GLY A 4 -24.14 -24.14 24.29
C GLY A 4 -22.82 -24.75 23.82
N ASN A 5 -22.58 -24.71 22.52
CA ASN A 5 -21.25 -24.86 21.91
C ASN A 5 -20.23 -23.99 22.68
N SER A 6 -19.40 -24.60 23.53
CA SER A 6 -18.14 -23.98 23.97
C SER A 6 -17.21 -23.96 22.76
N SER A 7 -17.41 -22.95 21.92
CA SER A 7 -16.69 -22.75 20.66
C SER A 7 -15.21 -22.57 20.94
N LEU A 8 -14.34 -23.03 20.03
CA LEU A 8 -12.86 -22.96 20.06
C LEU A 8 -12.27 -21.68 20.67
N LEU A 9 -12.98 -20.55 20.57
CA LEU A 9 -12.62 -19.28 21.20
C LEU A 9 -12.46 -19.39 22.72
N ASP A 10 -13.30 -20.16 23.40
CA ASP A 10 -13.25 -20.31 24.85
C ASP A 10 -12.03 -21.14 25.28
N SER A 11 -11.69 -22.15 24.48
CA SER A 11 -10.44 -22.92 24.61
C SER A 11 -9.20 -22.05 24.37
N VAL A 12 -9.25 -21.13 23.42
CA VAL A 12 -8.13 -20.23 23.09
C VAL A 12 -8.00 -19.09 24.12
N LEU A 13 -9.11 -18.59 24.65
CA LEU A 13 -9.15 -17.48 25.61
C LEU A 13 -8.83 -17.94 27.04
N HIS A 14 -9.31 -19.11 27.44
CA HIS A 14 -9.22 -19.61 28.83
C HIS A 14 -8.35 -20.87 28.99
N GLY A 15 -7.83 -21.44 27.89
CA GLY A 15 -7.00 -22.64 27.92
C GLY A 15 -5.52 -22.42 28.25
N HIS A 16 -5.09 -21.19 28.51
CA HIS A 16 -3.74 -20.90 29.01
C HIS A 16 -3.79 -20.52 30.49
N PRO A 17 -2.92 -21.11 31.32
CA PRO A 17 -2.85 -20.75 32.74
C PRO A 17 -2.54 -19.25 32.85
N PRO A 18 -3.26 -18.49 33.69
CA PRO A 18 -2.99 -17.08 33.87
C PRO A 18 -1.55 -16.89 34.36
N CYS A 19 -0.80 -16.00 33.71
CA CYS A 19 0.59 -15.77 34.08
C CYS A 19 0.64 -15.16 35.48
N VAL A 20 1.14 -15.94 36.45
CA VAL A 20 1.27 -15.50 37.86
C VAL A 20 2.49 -14.61 38.04
N GLU A 21 3.50 -14.74 37.17
CA GLU A 21 4.75 -13.97 37.23
C GLU A 21 5.33 -13.75 35.83
N TRP A 22 5.95 -12.60 35.60
CA TRP A 22 6.69 -12.31 34.37
C TRP A 22 8.02 -13.07 34.41
N SER A 23 8.36 -13.77 33.32
CA SER A 23 9.66 -14.44 33.22
C SER A 23 10.79 -13.42 33.23
N ASN A 24 11.87 -13.69 33.96
CA ASN A 24 13.07 -12.81 34.03
C ASN A 24 13.71 -12.52 32.65
N SER A 25 13.33 -13.26 31.60
CA SER A 25 13.80 -13.07 30.22
C SER A 25 12.74 -12.46 29.30
N THR A 26 11.81 -11.66 29.83
CA THR A 26 10.75 -11.02 29.03
C THR A 26 11.27 -10.00 28.03
N GLU A 27 12.47 -9.44 28.21
CA GLU A 27 13.11 -8.54 27.23
C GLU A 27 13.90 -9.33 26.18
N GLY A 28 13.22 -10.19 25.43
CA GLY A 28 13.82 -10.99 24.38
C GLY A 28 14.18 -10.20 23.10
N ALA A 29 14.89 -10.84 22.18
CA ALA A 29 15.28 -10.22 20.90
C ALA A 29 14.08 -9.68 20.09
N LEU A 30 12.93 -10.38 20.10
CA LEU A 30 11.70 -9.94 19.44
C LEU A 30 11.15 -8.63 20.01
N TYR A 31 11.30 -8.42 21.32
CA TYR A 31 10.88 -7.18 21.98
C TYR A 31 11.72 -6.01 21.51
N HIS A 32 13.05 -6.14 21.51
CA HIS A 32 13.93 -5.08 21.02
C HIS A 32 13.76 -4.82 19.52
N LEU A 33 13.61 -5.87 18.71
CA LEU A 33 13.36 -5.74 17.27
C LEU A 33 12.02 -5.05 16.97
N GLY A 34 10.95 -5.41 17.69
CA GLY A 34 9.65 -4.75 17.57
C GLY A 34 9.74 -3.26 17.89
N ASN A 35 10.42 -2.90 18.99
CA ASN A 35 10.60 -1.52 19.41
C ASN A 35 11.45 -0.69 18.43
N THR A 36 12.52 -1.26 17.86
CA THR A 36 13.34 -0.55 16.87
C THR A 36 12.56 -0.30 15.57
N LEU A 37 11.78 -1.28 15.11
CA LEU A 37 10.92 -1.12 13.93
C LEU A 37 9.78 -0.12 14.18
N LEU A 38 9.22 -0.05 15.39
CA LEU A 38 8.26 0.98 15.78
C LEU A 38 8.89 2.37 15.66
N TRP A 39 10.07 2.58 16.26
CA TRP A 39 10.80 3.84 16.17
C TRP A 39 11.06 4.24 14.72
N LEU A 40 11.54 3.32 13.89
CA LEU A 40 11.75 3.56 12.46
C LEU A 40 10.46 3.92 11.74
N GLY A 41 9.36 3.21 12.02
CA GLY A 41 8.05 3.49 11.43
C GLY A 41 7.55 4.90 11.75
N TYR A 42 7.74 5.37 12.99
CA TYR A 42 7.34 6.73 13.39
C TYR A 42 8.24 7.84 12.82
N MET A 43 9.44 7.51 12.34
CA MET A 43 10.30 8.46 11.61
C MET A 43 9.89 8.66 10.14
N GLY A 44 8.80 8.02 9.69
CA GLY A 44 8.34 8.16 8.32
C GLY A 44 7.88 9.57 7.96
N GLY A 45 8.19 9.98 6.73
CA GLY A 45 7.79 11.28 6.17
C GLY A 45 6.34 11.34 5.67
N SER A 46 5.98 12.46 5.04
CA SER A 46 4.65 12.69 4.47
C SER A 46 4.50 12.14 3.04
N GLY A 47 3.25 11.94 2.61
CA GLY A 47 2.91 11.50 1.25
C GLY A 47 2.76 9.98 1.08
N ALA A 48 2.46 9.54 -0.15
CA ALA A 48 2.17 8.12 -0.44
C ALA A 48 3.37 7.19 -0.17
N PHE A 49 4.58 7.62 -0.53
CA PHE A 49 5.81 6.86 -0.25
C PHE A 49 6.18 6.88 1.24
N GLY A 50 5.91 7.98 1.94
CA GLY A 50 6.04 8.07 3.39
C GLY A 50 5.10 7.09 4.09
N ALA A 51 3.83 7.04 3.68
CA ALA A 51 2.85 6.09 4.20
C ALA A 51 3.26 4.62 3.92
N LEU A 52 3.78 4.30 2.72
CA LEU A 52 4.33 2.98 2.42
C LEU A 52 5.45 2.59 3.39
N TYR A 53 6.36 3.51 3.68
CA TYR A 53 7.45 3.30 4.63
C TYR A 53 6.92 3.08 6.06
N ILE A 54 6.03 3.96 6.53
CA ILE A 54 5.39 3.89 7.85
C ILE A 54 4.74 2.50 8.04
N PHE A 55 3.78 2.13 7.18
CA PHE A 55 3.08 0.85 7.31
C PHE A 55 3.97 -0.35 7.02
N GLY A 56 4.99 -0.19 6.16
CA GLY A 56 6.01 -1.21 5.90
C GLY A 56 6.90 -1.53 7.10
N CYS A 57 7.15 -0.55 7.98
CA CYS A 57 7.89 -0.76 9.24
C CYS A 57 6.98 -1.15 10.41
N LEU A 58 5.79 -0.55 10.52
CA LEU A 58 4.82 -0.84 11.59
C LEU A 58 4.24 -2.25 11.52
N ALA A 59 3.96 -2.77 10.31
CA ALA A 59 3.44 -4.13 10.15
C ALA A 59 4.37 -5.21 10.75
N PRO A 60 5.67 -5.30 10.39
CA PRO A 60 6.58 -6.25 11.01
C PRO A 60 6.84 -5.94 12.49
N ALA A 61 6.77 -4.67 12.93
CA ALA A 61 6.91 -4.32 14.34
C ALA A 61 5.80 -4.95 15.21
N PHE A 62 4.54 -4.77 14.80
CA PHE A 62 3.40 -5.37 15.51
C PHE A 62 3.40 -6.90 15.42
N LEU A 63 3.88 -7.48 14.33
CA LEU A 63 4.09 -8.93 14.25
C LEU A 63 5.14 -9.41 15.27
N CYS A 64 6.26 -8.70 15.43
CA CYS A 64 7.26 -9.02 16.45
C CYS A 64 6.69 -8.92 17.87
N HIS A 65 5.88 -7.91 18.16
CA HIS A 65 5.21 -7.78 19.46
C HIS A 65 4.12 -8.84 19.69
N ALA A 66 3.38 -9.24 18.66
CA ALA A 66 2.41 -10.33 18.77
C ALA A 66 3.11 -11.67 19.04
N LEU A 67 4.21 -11.95 18.34
CA LEU A 67 5.02 -13.15 18.56
C LEU A 67 5.67 -13.15 19.95
N TRP A 68 6.14 -11.99 20.41
CA TRP A 68 6.64 -11.81 21.77
C TRP A 68 5.56 -12.08 22.82
N GLY A 69 4.36 -11.53 22.65
CA GLY A 69 3.22 -11.77 23.53
C GLY A 69 2.80 -13.25 23.56
N TRP A 70 2.94 -13.95 22.44
CA TRP A 70 2.64 -15.37 22.33
C TRP A 70 3.68 -16.25 23.02
N GLN A 71 4.97 -16.02 22.76
CA GLN A 71 6.04 -16.91 23.22
C GLN A 71 6.51 -16.60 24.65
N LEU A 72 6.55 -15.33 25.06
CA LEU A 72 7.23 -14.90 26.29
C LEU A 72 6.28 -14.37 27.39
N ALA A 73 5.06 -13.96 27.04
CA ALA A 73 4.05 -13.47 28.00
C ALA A 73 2.96 -14.52 28.29
N CYS A 74 3.33 -15.80 28.32
CA CYS A 74 2.46 -16.97 28.51
C CYS A 74 1.11 -16.91 27.74
N GLY A 75 1.17 -16.38 26.52
CA GLY A 75 -0.01 -16.23 25.65
C GLY A 75 -1.03 -15.25 26.21
N ALA A 76 -0.58 -14.08 26.71
CA ALA A 76 -1.44 -12.96 27.07
C ALA A 76 -2.33 -12.57 25.88
N VAL A 77 -3.50 -13.22 25.78
CA VAL A 77 -4.41 -13.13 24.65
C VAL A 77 -4.77 -11.68 24.33
N PRO A 78 -4.98 -10.77 25.31
CA PRO A 78 -5.21 -9.35 25.02
C PRO A 78 -4.04 -8.68 24.28
N ALA A 79 -2.79 -8.96 24.67
CA ALA A 79 -1.61 -8.37 24.03
C ALA A 79 -1.40 -8.91 22.61
N VAL A 80 -1.58 -10.21 22.43
CA VAL A 80 -1.49 -10.85 21.10
C VAL A 80 -2.62 -10.37 20.19
N ALA A 81 -3.84 -10.31 20.69
CA ALA A 81 -5.01 -9.86 19.92
C ALA A 81 -4.86 -8.40 19.49
N TRP A 82 -4.42 -7.52 20.39
CA TRP A 82 -4.25 -6.10 20.09
C TRP A 82 -3.15 -5.86 19.05
N ASN A 83 -1.97 -6.46 19.25
CA ASN A 83 -0.87 -6.33 18.29
C ASN A 83 -1.20 -7.00 16.95
N GLY A 84 -1.88 -8.14 16.97
CA GLY A 84 -2.36 -8.81 15.77
C GLY A 84 -3.35 -7.96 14.98
N LEU A 85 -4.31 -7.32 15.65
CA LEU A 85 -5.28 -6.42 15.04
C LEU A 85 -4.58 -5.20 14.41
N LEU A 86 -3.68 -4.54 15.14
CA LEU A 86 -2.91 -3.40 14.63
C LEU A 86 -2.03 -3.80 13.45
N GLY A 87 -1.38 -4.96 13.51
CA GLY A 87 -0.60 -5.52 12.40
C GLY A 87 -1.47 -5.77 11.16
N ALA A 88 -2.66 -6.37 11.34
CA ALA A 88 -3.60 -6.60 10.25
C ALA A 88 -4.08 -5.30 9.60
N LEU A 89 -4.40 -4.27 10.40
CA LEU A 89 -4.76 -2.95 9.90
C LEU A 89 -3.60 -2.31 9.10
N CYS A 90 -2.36 -2.45 9.57
CA CYS A 90 -1.19 -1.94 8.84
C CYS A 90 -1.03 -2.64 7.48
N VAL A 91 -1.20 -3.96 7.43
CA VAL A 91 -1.12 -4.73 6.17
C VAL A 91 -2.25 -4.35 5.22
N LEU A 92 -3.49 -4.21 5.72
CA LEU A 92 -4.63 -3.75 4.90
C LEU A 92 -4.38 -2.36 4.32
N GLN A 93 -3.86 -1.44 5.14
CA GLN A 93 -3.54 -0.10 4.70
C GLN A 93 -2.40 -0.09 3.68
N LEU A 94 -1.36 -0.89 3.90
CA LEU A 94 -0.26 -1.09 2.95
C LEU A 94 -0.78 -1.63 1.61
N ALA A 95 -1.63 -2.66 1.66
CA ALA A 95 -2.25 -3.26 0.48
C ALA A 95 -3.16 -2.25 -0.25
N HIS A 96 -3.96 -1.47 0.47
CA HIS A 96 -4.80 -0.42 -0.10
C HIS A 96 -3.96 0.67 -0.78
N ILE A 97 -2.86 1.09 -0.17
CA ILE A 97 -1.94 2.09 -0.76
C ILE A 97 -1.28 1.49 -2.01
N ILE A 98 -0.74 0.27 -1.95
CA ILE A 98 -0.15 -0.41 -3.10
C ILE A 98 -1.17 -0.56 -4.22
N TYR A 99 -2.39 -0.98 -3.92
CA TYR A 99 -3.48 -1.09 -4.87
C TYR A 99 -3.80 0.25 -5.51
N ARG A 100 -3.87 1.34 -4.73
CA ARG A 100 -4.04 2.70 -5.26
C ARG A 100 -2.87 3.13 -6.14
N LEU A 101 -1.64 2.84 -5.76
CA LEU A 101 -0.45 3.13 -6.58
C LEU A 101 -0.46 2.34 -7.89
N GLN A 102 -0.80 1.06 -7.85
CA GLN A 102 -0.91 0.21 -9.04
C GLN A 102 -2.05 0.68 -9.96
N ARG A 103 -3.22 0.99 -9.39
CA ARG A 103 -4.34 1.57 -10.13
C ARG A 103 -4.03 2.96 -10.67
N ASN A 104 -3.12 3.71 -10.05
CA ASN A 104 -2.63 5.00 -10.54
C ASN A 104 -1.41 4.88 -11.46
N ARG A 105 -0.82 3.71 -11.62
CA ARG A 105 0.31 3.52 -12.55
C ARG A 105 -0.19 3.68 -13.98
N LEU A 106 0.29 4.71 -14.69
CA LEU A 106 -0.08 4.94 -16.09
C LEU A 106 0.36 3.73 -16.94
N PRO A 107 -0.48 3.25 -17.88
CA PRO A 107 -0.08 2.19 -18.79
C PRO A 107 0.92 2.76 -19.80
N GLY A 108 2.14 2.23 -19.83
CA GLY A 108 3.18 2.60 -20.81
C GLY A 108 4.17 3.67 -20.34
N GLU A 109 5.42 3.53 -20.76
CA GLU A 109 6.53 4.45 -20.46
C GLU A 109 6.31 5.84 -21.12
N GLU A 110 5.74 5.83 -22.32
CA GLU A 110 5.35 7.01 -23.11
C GLU A 110 4.39 7.96 -22.35
N PHE A 111 3.36 7.39 -21.71
CA PHE A 111 2.38 8.17 -20.96
C PHE A 111 2.96 8.75 -19.67
N ARG A 112 3.96 8.09 -19.06
CA ARG A 112 4.67 8.59 -17.89
C ARG A 112 5.56 9.77 -18.24
N SER A 113 6.20 9.75 -19.41
CA SER A 113 6.98 10.87 -19.95
C SER A 113 6.08 12.08 -20.26
N LEU A 114 4.95 11.86 -20.93
CA LEU A 114 3.98 12.90 -21.25
C LEU A 114 3.35 13.54 -20.00
N TYR A 115 3.00 12.72 -19.00
CA TYR A 115 2.50 13.23 -17.73
C TYR A 115 3.56 14.09 -17.02
N ALA A 116 4.83 13.66 -16.99
CA ALA A 116 5.92 14.39 -16.36
C ALA A 116 6.25 15.73 -17.07
N GLY A 117 6.20 15.77 -18.39
CA GLY A 117 6.52 16.97 -19.17
C GLY A 117 5.42 18.03 -19.22
N VAL A 118 4.15 17.61 -19.19
CA VAL A 118 3.02 18.51 -19.53
C VAL A 118 2.01 18.62 -18.39
N PHE A 119 1.61 17.52 -17.78
CA PHE A 119 0.51 17.50 -16.80
C PHE A 119 0.96 17.69 -15.35
N LEU A 120 2.20 17.29 -15.03
CA LEU A 120 2.85 17.51 -13.74
C LEU A 120 3.07 19.01 -13.42
N PRO A 121 3.61 19.85 -14.33
CA PRO A 121 3.71 21.30 -14.08
C PRO A 121 2.34 21.99 -14.01
N LEU A 122 1.30 21.40 -14.61
CA LEU A 122 -0.08 21.89 -14.55
C LEU A 122 -0.85 21.43 -13.30
N GLY A 123 -0.25 20.60 -12.43
CA GLY A 123 -0.85 20.17 -11.17
C GLY A 123 -2.05 19.21 -11.31
N VAL A 124 -2.21 18.55 -12.46
CA VAL A 124 -3.36 17.69 -12.74
C VAL A 124 -3.21 16.34 -12.03
N PRO A 125 -4.20 15.88 -11.24
CA PRO A 125 -4.15 14.57 -10.59
C PRO A 125 -4.08 13.42 -11.61
N VAL A 126 -3.23 12.42 -11.36
CA VAL A 126 -3.07 11.21 -12.20
C VAL A 126 -4.40 10.51 -12.53
N ALA A 127 -5.40 10.59 -11.64
CA ALA A 127 -6.72 10.01 -11.86
C ALA A 127 -7.47 10.67 -13.03
N VAL A 128 -7.43 12.01 -13.13
CA VAL A 128 -8.05 12.78 -14.22
C VAL A 128 -7.32 12.50 -15.53
N PHE A 129 -5.99 12.43 -15.50
CA PHE A 129 -5.20 12.06 -16.67
C PHE A 129 -5.56 10.67 -17.20
N LYS A 130 -5.86 9.70 -16.32
CA LYS A 130 -6.29 8.36 -16.72
C LYS A 130 -7.67 8.34 -17.37
N GLU A 131 -8.62 9.14 -16.88
CA GLU A 131 -9.94 9.26 -17.52
C GLU A 131 -9.82 9.88 -18.91
N VAL A 132 -8.99 10.92 -19.05
CA VAL A 132 -8.70 11.53 -20.36
C VAL A 132 -8.00 10.54 -21.29
N ALA A 133 -6.97 9.83 -20.81
CA ALA A 133 -6.24 8.84 -21.62
C ALA A 133 -7.14 7.65 -22.03
N ALA A 134 -8.05 7.22 -21.16
CA ALA A 134 -9.04 6.19 -21.45
C ALA A 134 -10.11 6.67 -22.45
N ALA A 135 -10.58 7.92 -22.31
CA ALA A 135 -11.50 8.55 -23.26
C ALA A 135 -10.85 8.76 -24.64
N CYS A 136 -9.54 9.00 -24.69
CA CYS A 136 -8.76 9.08 -25.93
C CYS A 136 -8.37 7.71 -26.52
N ASN A 137 -8.97 6.61 -26.01
CA ASN A 137 -8.76 5.24 -26.49
C ASN A 137 -7.29 4.77 -26.49
N SER A 138 -6.39 5.46 -25.76
CA SER A 138 -4.95 5.14 -25.69
C SER A 138 -4.31 4.88 -27.07
N GLN A 139 -4.78 5.56 -28.12
CA GLN A 139 -4.35 5.26 -29.48
C GLN A 139 -3.02 5.95 -29.75
N VAL A 140 -1.92 5.25 -29.48
CA VAL A 140 -0.57 5.68 -29.87
C VAL A 140 -0.45 5.38 -31.37
N LEU A 141 -0.53 6.43 -32.19
CA LEU A 141 -0.34 6.32 -33.62
C LEU A 141 1.15 6.50 -33.93
N SER A 142 1.82 5.43 -34.35
CA SER A 142 3.18 5.50 -34.89
C SER A 142 3.12 5.95 -36.36
N LEU A 143 3.67 7.12 -36.68
CA LEU A 143 3.84 7.55 -38.06
C LEU A 143 5.20 7.12 -38.58
N ALA A 144 5.23 6.58 -39.81
CA ALA A 144 6.47 6.33 -40.53
C ALA A 144 7.07 7.62 -41.09
N GLU A 145 8.39 7.61 -41.40
CA GLU A 145 9.01 8.70 -42.18
C GLU A 145 8.21 8.89 -43.48
N GLU A 146 7.79 10.14 -43.74
CA GLU A 146 6.93 10.60 -44.86
C GLU A 146 5.39 10.49 -44.69
N GLU A 147 4.86 9.94 -43.59
CA GLU A 147 3.41 9.99 -43.35
C GLU A 147 2.95 11.37 -42.86
N THR A 148 1.85 11.87 -43.42
CA THR A 148 1.27 13.18 -43.07
C THR A 148 0.14 13.01 -42.05
N TYR A 149 0.36 13.45 -40.81
CA TYR A 149 -0.63 13.35 -39.74
C TYR A 149 -1.89 14.18 -40.00
N ALA A 150 -1.71 15.43 -40.40
CA ALA A 150 -2.77 16.38 -40.70
C ALA A 150 -2.46 17.11 -42.00
N SER A 151 -3.47 17.32 -42.83
CA SER A 151 -3.36 18.10 -44.06
C SER A 151 -4.41 19.20 -44.07
N GLU A 152 -3.96 20.40 -44.37
CA GLU A 152 -4.80 21.60 -44.37
C GLU A 152 -6.00 21.41 -45.31
N GLY A 153 -7.21 21.65 -44.78
CA GLY A 153 -8.47 21.55 -45.52
C GLY A 153 -8.99 20.13 -45.77
N LYS A 154 -8.28 19.06 -45.36
CA LYS A 154 -8.75 17.66 -45.49
C LYS A 154 -9.03 16.99 -44.16
N THR A 155 -8.20 17.21 -43.14
CA THR A 155 -8.40 16.63 -41.81
C THR A 155 -9.26 17.57 -40.94
N PRO A 156 -10.43 17.14 -40.44
CA PRO A 156 -11.22 17.93 -39.52
C PRO A 156 -10.50 18.08 -38.17
N ILE A 157 -10.60 19.26 -37.54
CA ILE A 157 -10.01 19.53 -36.22
C ILE A 157 -11.01 19.09 -35.15
N ASP A 158 -11.14 17.78 -34.95
CA ASP A 158 -12.05 17.18 -33.97
C ASP A 158 -11.31 16.48 -32.82
N ARG A 159 -9.98 16.38 -32.89
CA ARG A 159 -9.14 15.63 -31.94
C ARG A 159 -7.89 16.41 -31.56
N LEU A 160 -7.49 16.25 -30.29
CA LEU A 160 -6.21 16.74 -29.78
C LEU A 160 -5.16 15.64 -29.92
N SER A 161 -4.05 15.94 -30.59
CA SER A 161 -2.93 15.02 -30.78
C SER A 161 -1.68 15.56 -30.12
N PHE A 162 -0.97 14.70 -29.39
CA PHE A 162 0.30 15.08 -28.77
C PHE A 162 1.43 14.29 -29.41
N LEU A 163 2.47 14.98 -29.87
CA LEU A 163 3.68 14.33 -30.38
C LEU A 163 4.50 13.82 -29.19
N LEU A 164 4.57 12.50 -29.05
CA LEU A 164 5.22 11.82 -27.92
C LEU A 164 6.74 11.71 -28.11
N SER A 165 7.18 11.44 -29.34
CA SER A 165 8.59 11.29 -29.72
C SER A 165 8.73 11.55 -31.23
N GLY A 166 9.83 12.15 -31.66
CA GLY A 166 10.08 12.52 -33.06
C GLY A 166 10.14 14.03 -33.31
N ARG A 167 9.98 14.43 -34.58
CA ARG A 167 9.92 15.82 -35.05
C ARG A 167 8.79 15.99 -36.05
#